data_AF-A0A6G2IIH8-F1
#
_entry.id   AF-A0A6G2IIH8-F1
#
_cell.length_a   1.000
_cell.length_b   1.000
_cell.length_c   1.000
_cell.angle_alpha   90.00
_cell.angle_beta   90.00
_cell.angle_gamma   90.00
#
_symmetry.space_group_name_H-M   'P 1'
#
loop_
_entity.id
_entity.type
_entity.pdbx_description
1 polymer ?
#
loop_
_entity_poly.entity_id
_entity_poly.type
_entity_poly.pdbx_seq_one_letter_code
_entity_poly.pdbx_strand_id
1 'polypeptide(L)' 'MFQDSPIYDRLVAERGDVPAQVRREAERVNRELEYVMRPLQSLGPALAPERPSSPGGGWQRAALPPAPGQRSF' A
#
# COMPACT_ATOMS: atom_id res chain seq x y z
N MET A 1 -16.87 10.63 10.24
CA MET A 1 -16.92 9.17 10.40
C MET A 1 -17.00 8.57 9.00
N PHE A 2 -16.05 7.72 8.60
CA PHE A 2 -16.00 7.05 7.30
C PHE A 2 -16.61 5.63 7.35
N GLN A 3 -17.43 5.38 8.38
CA GLN A 3 -17.72 4.02 8.85
C GLN A 3 -18.72 3.25 8.00
N ASP A 4 -19.45 3.93 7.11
CA ASP A 4 -20.40 3.31 6.18
C ASP A 4 -20.14 3.89 4.80
N SER A 5 -18.94 3.72 4.25
CA SER A 5 -18.72 4.05 2.83
C SER A 5 -19.13 2.83 2.02
N PRO A 6 -20.37 2.79 1.46
CA PRO A 6 -20.97 1.60 0.85
C PRO A 6 -20.18 1.08 -0.37
N ILE A 7 -19.18 1.83 -0.82
CA ILE A 7 -18.26 1.44 -1.87
C ILE A 7 -17.36 0.28 -1.43
N TYR A 8 -16.81 0.29 -0.21
CA TYR A 8 -15.85 -0.75 0.20
C TYR A 8 -16.53 -2.10 0.41
N ASP A 9 -17.65 -2.15 1.15
CA ASP A 9 -18.37 -3.41 1.37
C ASP A 9 -18.88 -4.03 0.07
N ARG A 10 -19.37 -3.19 -0.85
CA ARG A 10 -19.81 -3.64 -2.17
C ARG A 10 -18.64 -4.15 -3.01
N LEU A 11 -17.49 -3.48 -2.98
CA LEU A 11 -16.29 -3.97 -3.67
C LEU A 11 -15.82 -5.30 -3.09
N VAL A 12 -15.89 -5.48 -1.76
CA VAL A 12 -15.56 -6.74 -1.10
C VAL A 12 -16.56 -7.83 -1.48
N ALA A 13 -17.87 -7.52 -1.59
CA ALA A 13 -18.87 -8.48 -2.04
C ALA A 13 -18.71 -8.88 -3.51
N GLU A 14 -18.36 -7.94 -4.40
CA GLU A 14 -18.22 -8.18 -5.84
C GLU A 14 -16.86 -8.78 -6.22
N ARG A 15 -15.78 -8.42 -5.53
CA ARG A 15 -14.39 -8.78 -5.89
C ARG A 15 -13.64 -9.56 -4.80
N GLY A 16 -14.25 -9.76 -3.64
CA GLY A 16 -13.57 -10.24 -2.45
C GLY A 16 -12.75 -9.17 -1.76
N ASP A 17 -12.25 -9.48 -0.57
CA ASP A 17 -11.35 -8.61 0.19
C ASP A 17 -9.94 -8.59 -0.41
N VAL A 18 -9.82 -7.88 -1.55
CA VAL A 18 -8.56 -7.71 -2.30
C VAL A 18 -7.46 -7.11 -1.41
N PRO A 19 -7.70 -6.07 -0.58
CA PRO A 19 -6.68 -5.56 0.34
C PRO A 19 -6.12 -6.63 1.29
N ALA A 20 -6.97 -7.45 1.92
CA ALA A 20 -6.51 -8.52 2.78
C ALA A 20 -5.79 -9.64 2.00
N GLN A 21 -6.24 -9.96 0.79
CA GLN A 21 -5.56 -10.92 -0.09
C GLN A 21 -4.14 -10.45 -0.45
N VAL A 22 -3.99 -9.20 -0.91
CA VAL A 22 -2.69 -8.62 -1.24
C VAL A 22 -1.77 -8.59 -0.02
N ARG A 23 -2.30 -8.25 1.16
CA ARG A 23 -1.52 -8.29 2.41
C ARG A 23 -0.99 -9.69 2.71
N ARG A 24 -1.83 -10.72 2.60
CA ARG A 24 -1.42 -12.11 2.82
C ARG A 24 -0.34 -12.55 1.84
N GLU A 25 -0.50 -12.23 0.55
CA GLU A 25 0.51 -12.57 -0.46
C GLU A 25 1.81 -11.81 -0.25
N ALA A 26 1.75 -10.52 0.10
CA ALA A 26 2.94 -9.73 0.42
C ALA A 26 3.71 -10.32 1.62
N GLU A 27 2.99 -10.72 2.69
CA GLU A 27 3.60 -11.38 3.85
C GLU A 27 4.21 -12.74 3.48
N ARG A 28 3.56 -13.51 2.61
CA ARG A 28 4.08 -14.80 2.09
C ARG A 28 5.37 -14.60 1.29
N VAL A 29 5.37 -13.69 0.32
CA VAL A 29 6.54 -13.37 -0.51
C VAL A 29 7.67 -12.83 0.34
N ASN A 30 7.38 -11.99 1.34
CA ASN A 30 8.42 -11.46 2.22
C ASN A 30 9.11 -12.57 3.03
N ARG A 31 8.37 -13.56 3.53
CA ARG A 31 8.95 -14.72 4.22
C ARG A 31 9.81 -15.59 3.30
N GLU A 32 9.37 -15.77 2.06
CA GLU A 32 10.13 -16.50 1.04
C GLU A 32 11.43 -15.76 0.71
N LEU A 33 11.36 -14.44 0.54
CA LEU A 33 12.53 -13.58 0.32
C LEU A 33 13.50 -13.66 1.50
N GLU A 34 13.02 -13.53 2.73
CA GLU A 34 13.85 -13.66 3.94
C GLU A 34 14.55 -15.02 4.00
N TYR A 35 13.85 -16.10 3.66
CA TYR A 35 14.42 -17.44 3.61
C TYR A 35 15.56 -17.55 2.57
N VAL A 36 15.34 -17.04 1.36
CA VAL A 36 16.33 -17.06 0.27
C VAL A 36 17.52 -16.15 0.58
N MET A 37 17.30 -15.01 1.24
CA MET A 37 18.36 -14.06 1.60
C MET A 37 19.12 -14.47 2.87
N ARG A 38 18.62 -15.40 3.68
CA ARG A 38 19.25 -15.82 4.95
C ARG A 38 20.72 -16.27 4.79
N PRO A 39 21.12 -17.03 3.76
CA PRO A 39 22.52 -17.36 3.51
C PRO A 39 23.38 -16.19 3.02
N LEU A 40 22.77 -15.14 2.47
CA LEU A 40 23.48 -13.93 2.03
C LEU A 40 23.72 -12.98 3.21
N GLN A 41 22.82 -12.95 4.19
CA GLN A 41 22.94 -12.15 5.40
C GLN A 41 24.08 -12.62 6.33
N SER A 42 24.51 -13.89 6.24
CA SER A 42 25.70 -14.37 6.97
C SER A 42 27.02 -13.85 6.41
N LEU A 43 27.02 -13.27 5.20
CA LEU A 43 28.20 -12.70 4.54
C LEU A 43 28.51 -11.24 4.92
N GLY A 44 27.72 -10.62 5.82
CA GLY A 44 27.97 -9.28 6.37
C GLY A 44 27.01 -8.18 5.86
N PRO A 45 26.97 -7.00 6.53
CA PRO A 45 25.86 -6.04 6.48
C PRO A 45 25.80 -5.16 5.22
N ALA A 46 26.46 -5.52 4.12
CA ALA A 46 26.65 -4.63 2.97
C ALA A 46 25.39 -4.40 2.10
N LEU A 47 24.28 -5.12 2.35
CA LEU A 47 23.13 -5.16 1.45
C LEU A 47 21.78 -4.88 2.12
N ALA A 48 21.74 -4.18 3.26
CA ALA A 48 20.45 -3.72 3.80
C ALA A 48 19.79 -2.82 2.75
N PRO A 49 18.66 -3.22 2.13
CA PRO A 49 17.96 -2.32 1.23
C PRO A 49 17.45 -1.16 2.09
N GLU A 50 17.93 0.05 1.80
CA GLU A 50 17.35 1.27 2.34
C GLU A 50 15.85 1.19 2.09
N ARG A 51 15.04 1.08 3.16
CA ARG A 51 13.58 1.13 3.02
C ARG A 51 13.28 2.51 2.44
N PRO A 52 12.76 2.62 1.20
CA PRO A 52 12.29 3.91 0.74
C PRO A 52 11.21 4.35 1.72
N SER A 53 11.41 5.54 2.28
CA SER A 53 10.44 6.22 3.14
C SER A 53 9.08 6.15 2.45
N SER A 54 8.13 5.48 3.10
CA SER A 54 6.81 5.14 2.58
C SER A 54 6.17 6.33 1.85
N PRO A 55 5.93 6.29 0.52
CA PRO A 55 5.26 7.36 -0.20
C PRO A 55 3.74 7.20 0.01
N GLY A 56 3.28 7.46 1.23
CA GLY A 56 1.87 7.59 1.55
C GLY A 56 1.20 8.83 0.93
N GLY A 57 1.92 9.63 0.12
CA GLY A 57 1.45 10.90 -0.43
C GLY A 57 0.74 10.82 -1.78
N GLY A 58 0.77 9.66 -2.48
CA GLY A 58 0.22 9.55 -3.84
C GLY A 58 -1.31 9.58 -3.90
N TRP A 59 -1.97 8.85 -3.00
CA TRP A 59 -3.45 8.75 -2.95
C TRP A 59 -4.10 9.97 -2.28
N GLN A 60 -3.38 10.71 -1.44
CA GLN A 60 -3.87 11.96 -0.83
C GLN A 60 -4.04 13.06 -1.88
N ARG A 61 -3.16 13.10 -2.90
CA ARG A 61 -3.24 14.09 -3.99
C ARG A 61 -4.45 13.86 -4.91
N ALA A 62 -4.89 12.62 -5.05
CA ALA A 62 -6.10 12.28 -5.82
C ALA A 62 -7.41 12.58 -5.05
N ALA A 63 -7.34 12.72 -3.72
CA ALA A 63 -8.50 12.93 -2.86
C ALA A 63 -8.90 14.41 -2.67
N LEU A 64 -8.09 15.39 -3.12
CA LEU A 64 -8.50 16.79 -3.12
C LEU A 64 -9.36 17.09 -4.37
N PRO A 65 -10.64 17.45 -4.23
CA PRO A 65 -11.42 17.97 -5.35
C PRO A 65 -10.81 19.30 -5.84
N PRO A 66 -10.86 19.61 -7.15
CA PRO A 66 -10.42 20.90 -7.67
C PRO A 66 -11.24 22.02 -6.99
N ALA A 67 -10.55 23.06 -6.50
CA ALA A 67 -11.20 24.21 -5.89
C ALA A 67 -12.19 24.85 -6.88
N PRO A 68 -13.45 25.13 -6.48
CA PRO A 68 -14.40 25.80 -7.35
C PRO A 68 -13.91 27.21 -7.68
N GLY A 69 -14.02 27.56 -8.96
CA GLY A 69 -13.30 28.65 -9.62
C GLY A 69 -13.44 30.03 -8.98
N GLN A 70 -12.31 30.73 -8.88
CA GLN A 70 -12.30 32.19 -8.85
C GLN A 70 -12.65 32.72 -10.24
N ARG A 71 -13.91 33.08 -10.45
CA ARG A 71 -14.31 34.03 -11.49
C ARG A 71 -14.25 35.43 -10.87
N SER A 72 -13.27 36.23 -11.26
CA SER A 72 -13.24 37.67 -11.00
C SER A 72 -14.08 38.42 -12.04
N PHE A 73 -14.73 39.49 -11.57
CA PHE A 73 -15.60 40.41 -12.28
C PHE A 73 -14.90 41.22 -13.37
#